data_AF-A0AA39MNZ4-F1
#
_entry.id   AF-A0AA39MNZ4-F1
#
_cell.length_a   1.000
_cell.length_b   1.000
_cell.length_c   1.000
_cell.angle_alpha   90.00
_cell.angle_beta   90.00
_cell.angle_gamma   90.00
#
_symmetry.space_group_name_H-M   'P 1'
#
loop_
_entity.id
_entity.type
_entity.pdbx_description
1 polymer ?
#
loop_
_entity_poly.entity_id
_entity_poly.type
_entity_poly.pdbx_seq_one_letter_code
_entity_poly.pdbx_strand_id
1 'polypeptide(L)'
;MSAPHHIYVPDTPPQASSPPLMQPPLPVQPPLLMQPTPPAGHTPTNHISFTPAPASGFPKVQGWTKDATWFNLSSTVETSRTNITMPKCYFITGNPDIMLSPPVLTRGKAYGEKEPYTENHINPFLFCLSNITEHEQDSLLSQRCWSSDIITFFAITTNPKPYSYLLMLHKLTYPDTDAGAEGVCKVVRAALRHSPNIRTFITTNRDALSSTLTTDEALEVVVSSVRAKKLDIIVTAGRKERTWAIYAKPPTDMFNFHWPWRNLIVSLPFDAAIATHGVGIPYPKDHRCNICYAVDHPTPLCPFPLILGWHGPSLLTNSRATETKEEPSALQVLDIHHTPAQDNRGG
;
A
#
# COMPACT_ATOMS: atom_id res chain seq x y z
N MET A 1 -0.20 13.89 66.07
CA MET A 1 -1.40 14.67 65.75
C MET A 1 -0.94 16.05 65.32
N SER A 2 -0.76 16.25 64.02
CA SER A 2 -0.29 17.52 63.45
C SER A 2 -1.47 18.28 62.88
N ALA A 3 -1.55 19.57 63.23
CA ALA A 3 -2.60 20.48 62.78
C ALA A 3 -2.44 20.85 61.29
N PRO A 4 -3.54 21.13 60.56
CA PRO A 4 -3.46 21.49 59.15
C PRO A 4 -3.09 22.97 58.98
N HIS A 5 -2.14 23.22 58.07
CA HIS A 5 -1.79 24.55 57.59
C HIS A 5 -2.89 25.06 56.64
N HIS A 6 -3.56 26.15 57.04
CA HIS A 6 -4.42 26.92 56.14
C HIS A 6 -3.56 27.74 55.16
N ILE A 7 -3.71 27.45 53.87
CA ILE A 7 -3.13 28.23 52.78
C ILE A 7 -4.07 29.40 52.48
N TYR A 8 -3.55 30.62 52.63
CA TYR A 8 -4.23 31.86 52.27
C TYR A 8 -4.15 32.05 50.75
N VAL A 9 -5.31 32.16 50.08
CA VAL A 9 -5.41 32.47 48.66
C VAL A 9 -5.82 33.94 48.55
N PRO A 10 -4.98 34.82 47.95
CA PRO A 10 -5.33 36.23 47.78
C PRO A 10 -6.37 36.42 46.68
N ASP A 11 -7.31 37.34 46.92
CA ASP A 11 -8.38 37.71 45.99
C ASP A 11 -7.82 38.28 44.67
N THR A 12 -8.37 37.78 43.56
CA THR A 12 -7.99 38.21 42.21
C THR A 12 -8.67 39.54 41.88
N PRO A 13 -7.93 40.58 41.44
CA PRO A 13 -8.53 41.87 41.12
C PRO A 13 -9.44 41.79 39.88
N PRO A 14 -10.47 42.64 39.79
CA PRO A 14 -11.43 42.62 38.69
C PRO A 14 -10.77 42.99 37.35
N GLN A 15 -10.95 42.14 36.35
CA GLN A 15 -10.51 42.38 34.97
C GLN A 15 -11.25 43.57 34.37
N ALA A 16 -10.49 44.53 33.85
CA ALA A 16 -11.01 45.62 33.04
C ALA A 16 -11.49 45.09 31.68
N SER A 17 -12.71 45.48 31.30
CA SER A 17 -13.33 45.17 30.01
C SER A 17 -12.54 45.82 28.86
N SER A 18 -12.04 44.99 27.94
CA SER A 18 -11.34 45.46 26.75
C SER A 18 -12.34 46.04 25.73
N PRO A 19 -11.97 47.12 25.01
CA PRO A 19 -12.82 47.71 23.97
C PRO A 19 -12.98 46.77 22.77
N PRO A 20 -14.10 46.89 22.02
CA PRO A 20 -14.39 46.02 20.88
C PRO A 20 -13.39 46.24 19.74
N LEU A 21 -12.77 45.14 19.31
CA LEU A 21 -11.91 45.09 18.11
C LEU A 21 -12.75 45.39 16.86
N MET A 22 -12.37 46.45 16.13
CA MET A 22 -12.91 46.70 14.79
C MET A 22 -12.52 45.53 13.87
N GLN A 23 -13.52 44.89 13.27
CA GLN A 23 -13.30 43.83 12.30
C GLN A 23 -12.72 44.41 11.00
N PRO A 24 -11.63 43.85 10.46
CA PRO A 24 -11.12 44.24 9.15
C PRO A 24 -12.12 43.86 8.04
N PRO A 25 -12.18 44.64 6.94
CA PRO A 25 -13.08 44.36 5.84
C PRO A 25 -12.79 43.00 5.19
N LEU A 26 -13.86 42.30 4.82
CA LEU A 26 -13.80 41.00 4.16
C LEU A 26 -13.06 41.10 2.80
N PRO A 27 -12.18 40.15 2.46
CA PRO A 27 -11.49 40.14 1.19
C PRO A 27 -12.49 39.95 0.03
N VAL A 28 -12.40 40.82 -0.97
CA VAL A 28 -13.18 40.76 -2.22
C VAL A 28 -12.82 39.46 -2.96
N GLN A 29 -13.81 38.59 -3.17
CA GLN A 29 -13.59 37.36 -3.95
C GLN A 29 -13.38 37.71 -5.43
N PRO A 30 -12.32 37.18 -6.08
CA PRO A 30 -12.14 37.37 -7.52
C PRO A 30 -13.23 36.63 -8.31
N PRO A 31 -13.62 37.15 -9.49
CA PRO A 31 -14.67 36.56 -10.32
C PRO A 31 -14.30 35.13 -10.72
N LEU A 32 -15.27 34.22 -10.56
CA LEU A 32 -15.18 32.84 -11.03
C LEU A 32 -14.91 32.83 -12.54
N LEU A 33 -13.72 32.37 -12.94
CA LEU A 33 -13.41 32.10 -14.34
C LEU A 33 -14.38 31.01 -14.83
N MET A 34 -15.29 31.40 -15.73
CA MET A 34 -16.20 30.46 -16.40
C MET A 34 -15.38 29.40 -17.12
N GLN A 35 -15.66 28.13 -16.83
CA GLN A 35 -15.10 27.02 -17.58
C GLN A 35 -15.61 27.09 -19.03
N PRO A 36 -14.75 26.89 -20.04
CA PRO A 36 -15.18 26.88 -21.43
C PRO A 36 -16.20 25.76 -21.64
N THR A 37 -17.32 26.10 -22.27
CA THR A 37 -18.33 25.14 -22.72
C THR A 37 -17.68 24.21 -23.74
N PRO A 38 -17.80 22.87 -23.59
CA PRO A 38 -17.27 21.94 -24.57
C PRO A 38 -17.92 22.17 -25.94
N PRO A 39 -17.17 22.04 -27.05
CA PRO A 39 -17.70 22.24 -28.39
C PRO A 39 -18.86 21.27 -28.67
N ALA A 40 -20.00 21.81 -29.10
CA ALA A 40 -21.16 21.03 -29.48
C ALA A 40 -20.87 20.25 -30.77
N GLY A 41 -20.90 18.91 -30.74
CA GLY A 41 -20.88 18.14 -31.99
C GLY A 41 -20.44 16.67 -31.95
N HIS A 42 -19.79 16.20 -30.88
CA HIS A 42 -19.40 14.79 -30.79
C HIS A 42 -19.83 14.21 -29.45
N THR A 43 -20.99 13.58 -29.40
CA THR A 43 -21.30 12.56 -28.38
C THR A 43 -20.57 11.29 -28.81
N PRO A 44 -19.43 10.93 -28.19
CA PRO A 44 -18.79 9.67 -28.49
C PRO A 44 -19.70 8.58 -27.95
N THR A 45 -20.38 7.84 -28.84
CA THR A 45 -21.14 6.63 -28.50
C THR A 45 -20.24 5.43 -28.22
N ASN A 46 -18.93 5.66 -28.11
CA ASN A 46 -17.95 4.62 -27.83
C ASN A 46 -18.04 4.23 -26.35
N HIS A 47 -18.88 3.23 -26.07
CA HIS A 47 -18.86 2.55 -24.78
C HIS A 47 -17.47 1.91 -24.58
N ILE A 48 -16.68 2.47 -23.67
CA ILE A 48 -15.44 1.84 -23.21
C ILE A 48 -15.84 0.57 -22.48
N SER A 49 -15.40 -0.57 -23.00
CA SER A 49 -15.62 -1.86 -22.36
C SER A 49 -14.43 -2.17 -21.44
N PHE A 50 -14.70 -2.32 -20.16
CA PHE A 50 -13.67 -2.71 -19.19
C PHE A 50 -13.65 -4.23 -19.00
N THR A 51 -12.48 -4.76 -18.68
CA THR A 51 -12.27 -6.14 -18.26
C THR A 51 -13.25 -6.47 -17.13
N PRO A 52 -14.09 -7.50 -17.29
CA PRO A 52 -15.01 -7.90 -16.24
C PRO A 52 -14.22 -8.38 -15.02
N ALA A 53 -14.77 -8.15 -13.83
CA ALA A 53 -14.18 -8.69 -12.62
C ALA A 53 -14.14 -10.24 -12.70
N PRO A 54 -13.01 -10.89 -12.35
CA PRO A 54 -12.98 -12.34 -12.20
C PRO A 54 -14.07 -12.81 -11.22
N ALA A 55 -14.56 -14.04 -11.37
CA ALA A 55 -15.58 -14.59 -10.46
C ALA A 55 -15.15 -14.57 -8.97
N SER A 56 -13.84 -14.69 -8.71
CA SER A 56 -13.24 -14.59 -7.37
C SER A 56 -12.99 -13.15 -6.89
N GLY A 57 -13.36 -12.15 -7.68
CA GLY A 57 -12.92 -10.77 -7.57
C GLY A 57 -11.46 -10.57 -8.05
N PHE A 58 -11.07 -9.32 -8.17
CA PHE A 58 -9.68 -8.96 -8.49
C PHE A 58 -8.71 -9.40 -7.37
N PRO A 59 -7.46 -9.77 -7.73
CA PRO A 59 -6.45 -10.13 -6.75
C PRO A 59 -6.27 -9.05 -5.66
N LYS A 60 -6.29 -9.48 -4.41
CA LYS A 60 -5.97 -8.59 -3.28
C LYS A 60 -4.46 -8.41 -3.22
N VAL A 61 -3.99 -7.22 -3.54
CA VAL A 61 -2.59 -6.82 -3.34
C VAL A 61 -2.44 -5.97 -2.08
N GLN A 62 -1.27 -6.00 -1.44
CA GLN A 62 -1.01 -5.26 -0.20
C GLN A 62 0.03 -4.16 -0.41
N GLY A 63 -0.08 -3.11 0.38
CA GLY A 63 1.00 -2.12 0.45
C GLY A 63 0.97 -1.04 -0.60
N TRP A 64 -0.20 -0.54 -0.98
CA TRP A 64 -0.31 0.80 -1.57
C TRP A 64 0.01 1.83 -0.47
N THR A 65 1.28 1.94 -0.08
CA THR A 65 1.70 2.84 0.98
C THR A 65 1.80 4.26 0.47
N LYS A 66 1.71 5.27 1.34
CA LYS A 66 2.02 6.67 0.98
C LYS A 66 3.37 6.73 0.26
N ASP A 67 4.40 6.05 0.74
CA ASP A 67 5.70 6.08 0.09
C ASP A 67 5.77 5.29 -1.23
N ALA A 68 4.97 4.24 -1.40
CA ALA A 68 4.94 3.43 -2.62
C ALA A 68 3.95 3.94 -3.68
N THR A 69 2.95 4.74 -3.34
CA THR A 69 1.92 5.20 -4.28
C THR A 69 1.67 6.71 -4.22
N TRP A 70 2.05 7.39 -3.14
CA TRP A 70 1.99 8.85 -2.99
C TRP A 70 3.35 9.56 -3.15
N PHE A 71 4.49 8.87 -3.36
CA PHE A 71 5.79 9.55 -3.57
C PHE A 71 5.79 10.54 -4.77
N ASN A 72 4.90 10.31 -5.74
CA ASN A 72 4.73 11.19 -6.91
C ASN A 72 3.56 12.17 -6.78
N LEU A 73 2.90 12.25 -5.61
CA LEU A 73 1.89 13.27 -5.41
C LEU A 73 2.56 14.61 -5.19
N SER A 74 2.15 15.59 -6.00
CA SER A 74 2.53 16.96 -5.72
C SER A 74 1.94 17.38 -4.37
N SER A 75 2.67 18.25 -3.65
CA SER A 75 2.18 18.90 -2.43
C SER A 75 0.82 19.60 -2.65
N THR A 76 0.54 20.04 -3.89
CA THR A 76 -0.76 20.57 -4.30
C THR A 76 -1.89 19.55 -4.14
N VAL A 77 -1.70 18.30 -4.57
CA VAL A 77 -2.74 17.25 -4.40
C VAL A 77 -2.85 16.81 -2.94
N GLU A 78 -1.75 16.84 -2.18
CA GLU A 78 -1.78 16.60 -0.74
C GLU A 78 -2.55 17.71 0.01
N THR A 79 -2.42 18.96 -0.41
CA THR A 79 -3.15 20.10 0.16
C THR A 79 -4.62 20.09 -0.27
N SER A 80 -4.93 19.72 -1.52
CA SER A 80 -6.33 19.60 -1.96
C SER A 80 -7.06 18.46 -1.24
N ARG A 81 -6.34 17.40 -0.85
CA ARG A 81 -6.90 16.31 -0.02
C ARG A 81 -7.49 16.82 1.29
N THR A 82 -6.85 17.75 2.00
CA THR A 82 -7.38 18.26 3.27
C THR A 82 -8.53 19.25 3.06
N ASN A 83 -8.56 19.93 1.91
CA ASN A 83 -9.50 21.01 1.64
C ASN A 83 -10.78 20.57 0.90
N ILE A 84 -10.77 19.41 0.25
CA ILE A 84 -11.95 18.87 -0.44
C ILE A 84 -12.73 17.95 0.52
N THR A 85 -13.94 18.36 0.88
CA THR A 85 -14.88 17.60 1.75
C THR A 85 -15.74 16.59 1.00
N MET A 86 -15.82 16.68 -0.34
CA MET A 86 -16.59 15.78 -1.19
C MET A 86 -15.97 14.37 -1.27
N PRO A 87 -16.75 13.33 -1.58
CA PRO A 87 -16.24 11.99 -1.88
C PRO A 87 -15.16 12.03 -2.98
N LYS A 88 -14.13 11.21 -2.79
CA LYS A 88 -12.96 11.16 -3.68
C LYS A 88 -12.32 9.78 -3.70
N CYS A 89 -11.65 9.44 -4.80
CA CYS A 89 -10.78 8.28 -4.88
C CYS A 89 -9.53 8.64 -5.66
N TYR A 90 -8.46 7.86 -5.51
CA TYR A 90 -7.27 8.05 -6.32
C TYR A 90 -7.16 6.98 -7.41
N PHE A 91 -6.61 7.35 -8.57
CA PHE A 91 -6.29 6.43 -9.65
C PHE A 91 -4.79 6.35 -9.86
N ILE A 92 -4.27 5.13 -9.98
CA ILE A 92 -2.90 4.88 -10.42
C ILE A 92 -2.95 4.33 -11.84
N THR A 93 -2.31 5.00 -12.80
CA THR A 93 -2.09 4.46 -14.16
C THR A 93 -0.60 4.37 -14.48
N GLY A 94 -0.23 3.36 -15.25
CA GLY A 94 1.12 3.18 -15.80
C GLY A 94 1.25 3.65 -17.25
N ASN A 95 0.18 4.14 -17.88
CA ASN A 95 0.23 4.64 -19.25
C ASN A 95 0.57 6.14 -19.25
N PRO A 96 1.74 6.57 -19.77
CA PRO A 96 2.12 7.98 -19.81
C PRO A 96 1.29 8.80 -20.80
N ASP A 97 0.64 8.17 -21.78
CA ASP A 97 -0.09 8.85 -22.87
C ASP A 97 -1.52 9.24 -22.47
N ILE A 98 -1.96 8.85 -21.27
CA ILE A 98 -3.30 9.16 -20.77
C ILE A 98 -3.24 10.44 -19.97
N MET A 99 -3.59 11.54 -20.63
CA MET A 99 -3.91 12.80 -19.97
C MET A 99 -5.32 12.73 -19.38
N LEU A 100 -5.43 12.24 -18.14
CA LEU A 100 -6.60 12.59 -17.33
C LEU A 100 -6.46 14.08 -16.97
N SER A 101 -7.46 14.88 -17.33
CA SER A 101 -7.50 16.31 -16.96
C SER A 101 -7.22 16.40 -15.46
N PRO A 102 -6.13 17.07 -15.04
CA PRO A 102 -5.77 17.05 -13.64
C PRO A 102 -6.93 17.64 -12.83
N PRO A 103 -7.18 17.18 -11.59
CA PRO A 103 -8.02 17.95 -10.69
C PRO A 103 -7.42 19.35 -10.68
N VAL A 104 -8.23 20.36 -11.06
CA VAL A 104 -7.84 21.78 -11.23
C VAL A 104 -6.46 22.01 -10.64
N LEU A 105 -5.42 22.00 -11.49
CA LEU A 105 -4.09 22.38 -11.05
C LEU A 105 -4.23 23.83 -10.59
N THR A 106 -4.44 24.03 -9.28
CA THR A 106 -4.24 25.32 -8.66
C THR A 106 -2.77 25.61 -8.87
N ARG A 107 -2.52 26.50 -9.85
CA ARG A 107 -1.22 26.95 -10.37
C ARG A 107 -0.10 26.77 -9.33
N GLY A 108 0.62 25.66 -9.46
CA GLY A 108 1.78 25.34 -8.64
C GLY A 108 2.57 24.26 -9.36
N LYS A 109 3.82 24.54 -9.70
CA LYS A 109 4.73 23.57 -10.32
C LYS A 109 4.76 22.31 -9.47
N ALA A 110 4.52 21.14 -10.08
CA ALA A 110 4.77 19.88 -9.40
C ALA A 110 6.25 19.87 -8.95
N TYR A 111 6.48 19.50 -7.69
CA TYR A 111 7.82 19.41 -7.13
C TYR A 111 8.62 18.38 -7.94
N GLY A 112 9.48 18.84 -8.85
CA GLY A 112 10.34 17.95 -9.65
C GLY A 112 10.49 18.27 -11.14
N GLU A 113 10.57 19.54 -11.58
CA GLU A 113 11.26 19.89 -12.84
C GLU A 113 12.81 19.82 -12.66
N LYS A 114 13.32 18.87 -11.87
CA LYS A 114 14.76 18.64 -11.73
C LYS A 114 15.15 17.51 -12.69
N GLU A 115 15.67 17.95 -13.84
CA GLU A 115 16.26 17.16 -14.93
C GLU A 115 15.34 16.09 -15.55
N PRO A 116 15.46 15.83 -16.86
CA PRO A 116 14.79 14.68 -17.45
C PRO A 116 15.30 13.43 -16.73
N TYR A 117 14.46 12.86 -15.86
CA TYR A 117 14.68 11.52 -15.34
C TYR A 117 15.00 10.63 -16.54
N THR A 118 16.17 10.01 -16.52
CA THR A 118 16.62 9.04 -17.51
C THR A 118 15.45 8.16 -17.91
N GLU A 119 15.19 8.02 -19.21
CA GLU A 119 13.96 7.54 -19.89
C GLU A 119 13.33 6.21 -19.43
N ASN A 120 13.87 5.55 -18.40
CA ASN A 120 13.54 4.18 -18.02
C ASN A 120 12.65 4.02 -16.76
N HIS A 121 12.19 5.12 -16.14
CA HIS A 121 11.32 5.04 -14.97
C HIS A 121 10.06 5.91 -15.13
N ILE A 122 9.08 5.39 -15.89
CA ILE A 122 7.73 5.95 -15.90
C ILE A 122 7.14 5.74 -14.50
N ASN A 123 7.15 6.80 -13.72
CA ASN A 123 6.54 6.86 -12.41
C ASN A 123 5.01 6.83 -12.57
N PRO A 124 4.27 6.06 -11.76
CA PRO A 124 2.82 6.10 -11.82
C PRO A 124 2.31 7.50 -11.53
N PHE A 125 1.36 7.94 -12.34
CA PHE A 125 0.61 9.15 -12.08
C PHE A 125 -0.54 8.81 -11.12
N LEU A 126 -0.59 9.51 -9.98
CA LEU A 126 -1.72 9.43 -9.06
C LEU A 126 -2.68 10.58 -9.35
N PHE A 127 -3.89 10.25 -9.77
CA PHE A 127 -4.96 11.23 -10.02
C PHE A 127 -5.94 11.23 -8.86
N CYS A 128 -6.36 12.40 -8.38
CA CYS A 128 -7.48 12.51 -7.44
C CYS A 128 -8.76 12.75 -8.23
N LEU A 129 -9.68 11.79 -8.22
CA LEU A 129 -11.04 12.00 -8.69
C LEU A 129 -11.86 12.58 -7.54
N SER A 130 -12.55 13.68 -7.81
CA SER A 130 -13.41 14.39 -6.85
C SER A 130 -14.73 14.75 -7.49
N ASN A 131 -15.70 15.21 -6.69
CA ASN A 131 -17.05 15.56 -7.17
C ASN A 131 -17.79 14.36 -7.78
N ILE A 132 -17.58 13.19 -7.18
CA ILE A 132 -18.33 11.97 -7.48
C ILE A 132 -19.31 11.69 -6.33
N THR A 133 -20.36 10.94 -6.65
CA THR A 133 -21.30 10.42 -5.66
C THR A 133 -20.66 9.28 -4.84
N GLU A 134 -21.19 9.02 -3.65
CA GLU A 134 -20.77 7.87 -2.83
C GLU A 134 -20.94 6.54 -3.58
N HIS A 135 -22.03 6.39 -4.33
CA HIS A 135 -22.27 5.21 -5.15
C HIS A 135 -21.21 5.01 -6.24
N GLU A 136 -20.80 6.08 -6.93
CA GLU A 136 -19.71 6.01 -7.93
C GLU A 136 -18.37 5.68 -7.27
N GLN A 137 -18.08 6.28 -6.11
CA GLN A 137 -16.89 5.98 -5.33
C GLN A 137 -16.86 4.49 -4.92
N ASP A 138 -17.96 3.98 -4.37
CA ASP A 138 -18.08 2.58 -3.95
C ASP A 138 -17.96 1.63 -5.14
N SER A 139 -18.56 1.96 -6.28
CA SER A 139 -18.41 1.19 -7.52
C SER A 139 -16.95 1.11 -7.95
N LEU A 140 -16.25 2.26 -8.01
CA LEU A 140 -14.82 2.32 -8.36
C LEU A 140 -13.95 1.51 -7.39
N LEU A 141 -14.17 1.68 -6.08
CA LEU A 141 -13.38 1.03 -5.03
C LEU A 141 -13.70 -0.47 -4.87
N SER A 142 -14.92 -0.90 -5.17
CA SER A 142 -15.31 -2.32 -5.12
C SER A 142 -14.60 -3.13 -6.20
N GLN A 143 -14.50 -2.56 -7.41
CA GLN A 143 -13.79 -3.18 -8.53
C GLN A 143 -12.27 -3.10 -8.37
N ARG A 144 -11.74 -2.02 -7.78
CA ARG A 144 -10.29 -1.73 -7.54
C ARG A 144 -9.43 -1.60 -8.79
N CYS A 145 -9.65 -2.41 -9.82
CA CYS A 145 -8.83 -2.49 -11.01
C CYS A 145 -9.73 -2.35 -12.24
N TRP A 146 -9.40 -1.37 -13.06
CA TRP A 146 -10.13 -1.02 -14.27
C TRP A 146 -9.14 -1.12 -15.43
N SER A 147 -9.41 -2.00 -16.38
CA SER A 147 -8.55 -2.23 -17.53
C SER A 147 -9.42 -2.29 -18.78
N SER A 148 -9.02 -1.57 -19.82
CA SER A 148 -9.59 -1.59 -21.16
C SER A 148 -8.44 -1.47 -22.15
N ASP A 149 -8.74 -1.65 -23.43
CA ASP A 149 -7.82 -1.42 -24.55
C ASP A 149 -7.19 -0.02 -24.56
N ILE A 150 -7.87 0.97 -23.97
CA ILE A 150 -7.40 2.37 -23.91
C ILE A 150 -6.67 2.67 -22.60
N ILE A 151 -7.15 2.18 -21.45
CA ILE A 151 -6.63 2.56 -20.14
C ILE A 151 -6.60 1.40 -19.16
N THR A 152 -5.54 1.35 -18.36
CA THR A 152 -5.53 0.55 -17.13
C THR A 152 -5.21 1.42 -15.93
N PHE A 153 -6.04 1.33 -14.89
CA PHE A 153 -5.82 2.03 -13.63
C PHE A 153 -6.33 1.26 -12.41
N PHE A 154 -5.78 1.60 -11.25
CA PHE A 154 -6.23 1.11 -9.95
C PHE A 154 -6.93 2.21 -9.16
N ALA A 155 -8.16 1.96 -8.73
CA ALA A 155 -8.91 2.80 -7.83
C ALA A 155 -8.56 2.47 -6.36
N ILE A 156 -8.09 3.47 -5.63
CA ILE A 156 -7.66 3.34 -4.24
C ILE A 156 -8.38 4.35 -3.34
N THR A 157 -8.65 3.95 -2.10
CA THR A 157 -9.32 4.81 -1.11
C THR A 157 -8.43 5.97 -0.70
N THR A 158 -9.03 7.12 -0.37
CA THR A 158 -8.29 8.27 0.17
C THR A 158 -7.88 8.09 1.62
N ASN A 159 -8.52 7.16 2.34
CA ASN A 159 -8.14 6.78 3.68
C ASN A 159 -7.68 5.31 3.69
N PRO A 160 -6.47 5.02 3.20
CA PRO A 160 -5.97 3.65 3.16
C PRO A 160 -5.90 3.08 4.58
N LYS A 161 -6.52 1.92 4.77
CA LYS A 161 -6.32 1.15 6.00
C LYS A 161 -4.91 0.55 6.02
N PRO A 162 -4.29 0.39 7.20
CA PRO A 162 -3.07 -0.36 7.35
C PRO A 162 -3.14 -1.74 6.70
N TYR A 163 -2.07 -2.14 6.02
CA TYR A 163 -2.01 -3.41 5.32
C TYR A 163 -1.59 -4.52 6.28
N SER A 164 -1.92 -5.75 5.89
CA SER A 164 -1.47 -6.91 6.65
C SER A 164 -0.01 -7.27 6.38
N TYR A 165 0.55 -6.88 5.22
CA TYR A 165 1.95 -7.15 4.88
C TYR A 165 2.89 -6.38 5.81
N LEU A 166 3.83 -7.11 6.42
CA LEU A 166 4.79 -6.57 7.37
C LEU A 166 6.18 -6.47 6.75
N LEU A 167 6.73 -7.58 6.27
CA LEU A 167 8.07 -7.60 5.68
C LEU A 167 8.28 -8.87 4.85
N MET A 168 9.40 -8.93 4.16
CA MET A 168 9.91 -10.14 3.55
C MET A 168 11.10 -10.63 4.36
N LEU A 169 11.11 -11.91 4.74
CA LEU A 169 12.24 -12.56 5.39
C LEU A 169 13.02 -13.41 4.39
N HIS A 170 14.33 -13.41 4.48
CA HIS A 170 15.22 -14.31 3.75
C HIS A 170 16.15 -15.06 4.72
N LYS A 171 16.97 -15.99 4.19
CA LYS A 171 17.89 -16.88 4.93
C LYS A 171 17.27 -17.96 5.83
N LEU A 172 15.94 -18.03 5.93
CA LEU A 172 15.25 -19.18 6.51
C LEU A 172 15.23 -20.36 5.53
N THR A 173 15.59 -21.55 6.00
CA THR A 173 15.72 -22.76 5.16
C THR A 173 14.50 -23.69 5.21
N TYR A 174 13.39 -23.24 5.81
CA TYR A 174 12.12 -24.00 5.81
C TYR A 174 11.70 -24.40 4.37
N PRO A 175 11.16 -25.61 4.18
CA PRO A 175 10.69 -26.08 2.87
C PRO A 175 9.44 -25.31 2.41
N ASP A 176 9.15 -25.34 1.10
CA ASP A 176 7.95 -24.75 0.51
C ASP A 176 6.73 -25.67 0.70
N THR A 177 6.31 -25.80 1.95
CA THR A 177 5.15 -26.60 2.38
C THR A 177 4.38 -25.86 3.46
N ASP A 178 3.14 -26.27 3.74
CA ASP A 178 2.34 -25.70 4.83
C ASP A 178 3.06 -25.82 6.19
N ALA A 179 3.74 -26.94 6.42
CA ALA A 179 4.55 -27.13 7.62
C ALA A 179 5.75 -26.18 7.68
N GLY A 180 6.38 -25.88 6.53
CA GLY A 180 7.45 -24.88 6.43
C GLY A 180 6.95 -23.46 6.69
N ALA A 181 5.80 -23.09 6.10
CA ALA A 181 5.15 -21.80 6.34
C ALA A 181 4.78 -21.61 7.81
N GLU A 182 4.21 -22.64 8.45
CA GLU A 182 3.91 -22.62 9.89
C GLU A 182 5.19 -22.56 10.75
N GLY A 183 6.28 -23.20 10.32
CA GLY A 183 7.59 -23.05 10.92
C GLY A 183 8.07 -21.60 10.93
N VAL A 184 7.97 -20.90 9.80
CA VAL A 184 8.28 -19.47 9.70
C VAL A 184 7.34 -18.63 10.56
N CYS A 185 6.04 -18.92 10.56
CA CYS A 185 5.08 -18.25 11.45
C CYS A 185 5.46 -18.40 12.92
N LYS A 186 5.90 -19.58 13.38
CA LYS A 186 6.35 -19.78 14.77
C LYS A 186 7.54 -18.90 15.13
N VAL A 187 8.52 -18.75 14.23
CA VAL A 187 9.67 -17.84 14.42
C VAL A 187 9.20 -16.39 14.58
N VAL A 188 8.34 -15.92 13.67
CA VAL A 188 7.80 -14.54 13.74
C VAL A 188 6.95 -14.33 14.99
N ARG A 189 6.07 -15.27 15.34
CA ARG A 189 5.22 -15.20 16.54
C ARG A 189 6.08 -15.15 17.81
N ALA A 190 7.15 -15.94 17.88
CA ALA A 190 8.09 -15.89 18.99
C ALA A 190 8.78 -14.53 19.08
N ALA A 191 9.28 -13.98 17.97
CA ALA A 191 9.91 -12.66 17.95
C ALA A 191 8.96 -11.54 18.42
N LEU A 192 7.70 -11.58 17.98
CA LEU A 192 6.67 -10.62 18.42
C LEU A 192 6.36 -10.73 19.92
N ARG A 193 6.18 -11.95 20.45
CA ARG A 193 5.86 -12.19 21.87
C ARG A 193 6.97 -11.74 22.81
N HIS A 194 8.23 -12.00 22.45
CA HIS A 194 9.38 -11.68 23.30
C HIS A 194 9.82 -10.22 23.21
N SER A 195 9.21 -9.40 22.35
CA SER A 195 9.58 -7.99 22.19
C SER A 195 8.78 -7.07 23.12
N PRO A 196 9.43 -6.41 24.11
CA PRO A 196 8.75 -5.42 24.95
C PRO A 196 8.26 -4.22 24.14
N ASN A 197 8.98 -3.84 23.07
CA ASN A 197 8.62 -2.71 22.22
C ASN A 197 7.32 -2.97 21.46
N ILE A 198 7.11 -4.21 20.98
CA ILE A 198 5.85 -4.62 20.34
C ILE A 198 4.69 -4.52 21.33
N ARG A 199 4.88 -5.04 22.56
CA ARG A 199 3.88 -4.95 23.63
C ARG A 199 3.53 -3.51 24.00
N THR A 200 4.53 -2.65 24.16
CA THR A 200 4.32 -1.21 24.41
C THR A 200 3.55 -0.57 23.26
N PHE A 201 3.94 -0.85 22.02
CA PHE A 201 3.27 -0.31 20.84
C PHE A 201 1.78 -0.69 20.81
N ILE A 202 1.46 -1.97 21.02
CA ILE A 202 0.08 -2.48 21.05
C ILE A 202 -0.70 -1.86 22.22
N THR A 203 -0.08 -1.65 23.38
CA THR A 203 -0.75 -1.00 24.52
C THR A 203 -1.25 0.40 24.15
N THR A 204 -0.46 1.15 23.39
CA THR A 204 -0.76 2.55 23.03
C THR A 204 -1.57 2.69 21.73
N ASN A 205 -1.39 1.80 20.76
CA ASN A 205 -1.90 1.97 19.38
C ASN A 205 -2.71 0.74 18.92
N ARG A 206 -3.87 0.50 19.55
CA ARG A 206 -4.71 -0.69 19.31
C ARG A 206 -6.17 -0.43 18.90
N ASP A 207 -6.42 0.68 18.20
CA ASP A 207 -7.77 1.09 17.77
C ASP A 207 -8.45 0.13 16.77
N ALA A 208 -7.72 -0.79 16.13
CA ALA A 208 -8.30 -1.84 15.27
C ALA A 208 -8.68 -3.13 16.03
N LEU A 209 -8.44 -3.17 17.34
CA LEU A 209 -8.74 -4.29 18.22
C LEU A 209 -9.86 -3.91 19.18
N SER A 210 -10.53 -4.92 19.76
CA SER A 210 -11.58 -4.63 20.75
C SER A 210 -11.00 -3.92 21.96
N SER A 211 -11.66 -2.85 22.39
CA SER A 211 -11.29 -2.07 23.58
C SER A 211 -11.43 -2.87 24.88
N THR A 212 -12.18 -3.97 24.86
CA THR A 212 -12.38 -4.86 26.02
C THR A 212 -11.18 -5.78 26.29
N LEU A 213 -10.26 -5.92 25.34
CA LEU A 213 -9.10 -6.81 25.49
C LEU A 213 -8.06 -6.19 26.42
N THR A 214 -7.45 -7.01 27.26
CA THR A 214 -6.18 -6.70 27.93
C THR A 214 -5.06 -6.55 26.89
N THR A 215 -3.91 -5.98 27.29
CA THR A 215 -2.75 -5.86 26.40
C THR A 215 -2.27 -7.23 25.91
N ASP A 216 -2.25 -8.25 26.79
CA ASP A 216 -1.84 -9.61 26.45
C ASP A 216 -2.79 -10.26 25.43
N GLU A 217 -4.09 -10.13 25.63
CA GLU A 217 -5.07 -10.66 24.68
C GLU A 217 -4.98 -9.94 23.33
N ALA A 218 -4.79 -8.62 23.34
CA ALA A 218 -4.59 -7.84 22.11
C ALA A 218 -3.31 -8.26 21.37
N LEU A 219 -2.22 -8.52 22.09
CA LEU A 219 -0.99 -9.08 21.52
C LEU A 219 -1.25 -10.45 20.90
N GLU A 220 -1.95 -11.35 21.58
CA GLU A 220 -2.26 -12.69 21.05
C GLU A 220 -3.17 -12.64 19.82
N VAL A 221 -4.09 -11.68 19.72
CA VAL A 221 -4.86 -11.45 18.48
C VAL A 221 -3.94 -11.10 17.31
N VAL A 222 -2.95 -10.22 17.51
CA VAL A 222 -1.98 -9.86 16.46
C VAL A 222 -1.08 -11.06 16.13
N VAL A 223 -0.52 -11.72 17.14
CA VAL A 223 0.41 -12.85 16.98
C VAL A 223 -0.27 -14.05 16.31
N SER A 224 -1.49 -14.41 16.71
CA SER A 224 -2.23 -15.52 16.09
C SER A 224 -2.60 -15.25 14.63
N SER A 225 -2.71 -13.99 14.22
CA SER A 225 -3.01 -13.60 12.84
C SER A 225 -1.81 -13.69 11.88
N VAL A 226 -0.61 -14.02 12.37
CA VAL A 226 0.60 -14.14 11.56
C VAL A 226 0.44 -15.24 10.51
N ARG A 227 0.71 -14.90 9.26
CA ARG A 227 0.75 -15.79 8.09
C ARG A 227 2.03 -15.56 7.31
N ALA A 228 2.59 -16.61 6.73
CA ALA A 228 3.76 -16.55 5.87
C ALA A 228 3.40 -17.10 4.49
N LYS A 229 3.86 -16.44 3.43
CA LYS A 229 3.76 -16.91 2.05
C LYS A 229 5.16 -16.99 1.47
N LYS A 230 5.55 -18.16 0.97
CA LYS A 230 6.82 -18.32 0.26
C LYS A 230 6.77 -17.54 -1.05
N LEU A 231 7.87 -16.85 -1.37
CA LEU A 231 8.13 -16.22 -2.66
C LEU A 231 9.52 -16.62 -3.13
N ASP A 232 9.66 -16.93 -4.42
CA ASP A 232 10.98 -17.02 -5.04
C ASP A 232 11.30 -15.67 -5.68
N ILE A 233 12.35 -15.03 -5.19
CA ILE A 233 12.88 -13.81 -5.80
C ILE A 233 14.10 -14.17 -6.64
N ILE A 234 14.20 -13.59 -7.84
CA ILE A 234 15.38 -13.70 -8.66
C ILE A 234 16.35 -12.61 -8.20
N VAL A 235 17.50 -13.02 -7.67
CA VAL A 235 18.59 -12.11 -7.29
C VAL A 235 19.61 -12.00 -8.42
N THR A 236 20.67 -11.20 -8.20
CA THR A 236 21.77 -11.02 -9.16
C THR A 236 22.30 -12.37 -9.68
N ALA A 237 22.62 -12.41 -10.97
CA ALA A 237 23.05 -13.61 -11.70
C ALA A 237 21.99 -14.71 -11.87
N GLY A 238 20.70 -14.35 -11.82
CA GLY A 238 19.60 -15.28 -12.13
C GLY A 238 19.33 -16.34 -11.06
N ARG A 239 20.05 -16.30 -9.93
CA ARG A 239 19.84 -17.22 -8.82
C ARG A 239 18.50 -16.93 -8.17
N LYS A 240 17.72 -17.98 -7.88
CA LYS A 240 16.53 -17.86 -7.05
C LYS A 240 16.92 -17.88 -5.57
N GLU A 241 16.50 -16.86 -4.84
CA GLU A 241 16.54 -16.83 -3.38
C GLU A 241 15.13 -17.09 -2.84
N ARG A 242 15.03 -18.03 -1.90
CA ARG A 242 13.78 -18.32 -1.20
C ARG A 242 13.55 -17.25 -0.15
N THR A 243 12.39 -16.61 -0.21
CA THR A 243 11.95 -15.63 0.78
C THR A 243 10.54 -15.94 1.26
N TRP A 244 10.16 -15.27 2.34
CA TRP A 244 8.86 -15.42 2.99
C TRP A 244 8.25 -14.04 3.19
N ALA A 245 7.17 -13.73 2.48
CA ALA A 245 6.34 -12.57 2.78
C ALA A 245 5.54 -12.84 4.04
N ILE A 246 5.70 -11.97 5.03
CA ILE A 246 5.09 -12.07 6.35
C ILE A 246 3.91 -11.10 6.43
N TYR A 247 2.79 -11.61 6.91
CA TYR A 247 1.55 -10.85 7.09
C TYR A 247 1.05 -11.01 8.52
N ALA A 248 0.47 -9.96 9.10
CA ALA A 248 -0.30 -10.02 10.34
C ALA A 248 -1.38 -8.93 10.36
N LYS A 249 -2.40 -9.09 11.18
CA LYS A 249 -3.38 -8.04 11.45
C LYS A 249 -2.67 -6.88 12.19
N PRO A 250 -2.72 -5.64 11.67
CA PRO A 250 -2.17 -4.50 12.39
C PRO A 250 -3.00 -4.20 13.64
N PRO A 251 -2.39 -3.73 14.74
CA PRO A 251 -3.13 -3.38 15.95
C PRO A 251 -3.96 -2.09 15.78
N THR A 252 -3.60 -1.24 14.82
CA THR A 252 -4.19 0.08 14.57
C THR A 252 -4.82 0.15 13.18
N ASP A 253 -5.91 0.91 13.04
CA ASP A 253 -6.55 1.27 11.76
C ASP A 253 -6.02 2.63 11.27
N MET A 254 -5.21 3.32 12.07
CA MET A 254 -4.60 4.60 11.73
C MET A 254 -3.35 4.40 10.87
N PHE A 255 -3.42 4.85 9.61
CA PHE A 255 -2.34 4.72 8.65
C PHE A 255 -0.99 5.30 9.12
N ASN A 256 -1.00 6.43 9.83
CA ASN A 256 0.22 7.09 10.31
C ASN A 256 1.01 6.24 11.33
N PHE A 257 0.35 5.30 12.02
CA PHE A 257 1.00 4.39 12.96
C PHE A 257 1.44 3.07 12.31
N HIS A 258 1.03 2.79 11.07
CA HIS A 258 1.45 1.60 10.35
C HIS A 258 2.96 1.57 10.11
N TRP A 259 3.57 2.68 9.71
CA TRP A 259 5.01 2.70 9.42
C TRP A 259 5.86 2.48 10.68
N PRO A 260 5.61 3.18 11.81
CA PRO A 260 6.23 2.85 13.09
C PRO A 260 6.05 1.38 13.50
N TRP A 261 4.81 0.85 13.38
CA TRP A 261 4.52 -0.56 13.65
C TRP A 261 5.42 -1.50 12.85
N ARG A 262 5.50 -1.26 11.55
CA ARG A 262 6.31 -2.06 10.63
C ARG A 262 7.80 -1.97 10.95
N ASN A 263 8.33 -0.78 11.20
CA ASN A 263 9.74 -0.58 11.52
C ASN A 263 10.14 -1.27 12.83
N LEU A 264 9.22 -1.32 13.81
CA LEU A 264 9.44 -2.09 15.04
C LEU A 264 9.59 -3.58 14.72
N ILE A 265 8.77 -4.13 13.82
CA ILE A 265 8.86 -5.56 13.44
C ILE A 265 10.12 -5.84 12.62
N VAL A 266 10.46 -4.96 11.68
CA VAL A 266 11.68 -5.09 10.84
C VAL A 266 12.94 -5.09 11.70
N SER A 267 12.94 -4.42 12.86
CA SER A 267 14.11 -4.41 13.76
C SER A 267 14.20 -5.62 14.70
N LEU A 268 13.25 -6.55 14.66
CA LEU A 268 13.29 -7.74 15.51
C LEU A 268 14.30 -8.78 15.01
N PRO A 269 14.97 -9.50 15.92
CA PRO A 269 15.70 -10.71 15.57
C PRO A 269 14.71 -11.84 15.29
N PHE A 270 14.83 -12.50 14.13
CA PHE A 270 14.02 -13.66 13.77
C PHE A 270 14.82 -14.95 13.90
N ASP A 271 15.23 -15.22 15.13
CA ASP A 271 15.99 -16.42 15.46
C ASP A 271 15.05 -17.63 15.52
N ALA A 272 15.27 -18.61 14.63
CA ALA A 272 14.73 -19.93 14.86
C ALA A 272 15.49 -20.51 16.05
N ALA A 273 14.92 -20.39 17.27
CA ALA A 273 15.50 -20.90 18.52
C ALA A 273 15.90 -22.39 18.45
N ILE A 274 15.45 -23.10 17.42
CA ILE A 274 15.90 -24.42 17.01
C ILE A 274 16.81 -24.21 15.80
N ALA A 275 18.13 -24.26 16.02
CA ALA A 275 19.21 -23.90 15.08
C ALA A 275 19.26 -24.67 13.73
N THR A 276 18.20 -25.39 13.34
CA THR A 276 18.15 -26.21 12.13
C THR A 276 17.72 -25.43 10.89
N HIS A 277 17.04 -24.28 11.04
CA HIS A 277 16.42 -23.56 9.91
C HIS A 277 17.01 -22.19 9.58
N GLY A 278 18.16 -21.86 10.18
CA GLY A 278 18.83 -20.57 9.99
C GLY A 278 18.17 -19.41 10.75
N VAL A 279 18.66 -18.20 10.49
CA VAL A 279 18.16 -16.95 11.08
C VAL A 279 17.44 -16.18 10.00
N GLY A 280 16.21 -15.73 10.29
CA GLY A 280 15.46 -14.87 9.40
C GLY A 280 16.04 -13.47 9.39
N ILE A 281 16.38 -12.98 8.20
CA ILE A 281 16.84 -11.60 8.01
C ILE A 281 15.75 -10.85 7.25
N PRO A 282 15.34 -9.65 7.68
CA PRO A 282 14.52 -8.77 6.87
C PRO A 282 15.22 -8.44 5.56
N TYR A 283 14.52 -8.65 4.45
CA TYR A 283 15.04 -8.30 3.15
C TYR A 283 15.22 -6.76 3.07
N PRO A 284 16.39 -6.25 2.65
CA PRO A 284 16.77 -4.86 2.86
C PRO A 284 15.97 -3.85 2.02
N LYS A 285 15.23 -4.31 1.01
CA LYS A 285 14.47 -3.47 0.09
C LYS A 285 13.04 -3.95 -0.05
N ASP A 286 12.10 -3.01 0.09
CA ASP A 286 10.71 -3.30 -0.24
C ASP A 286 10.58 -3.54 -1.75
N HIS A 287 9.98 -4.68 -2.09
CA HIS A 287 9.70 -5.02 -3.48
C HIS A 287 8.46 -4.27 -3.94
N ARG A 288 8.63 -3.16 -4.64
CA ARG A 288 7.54 -2.48 -5.32
C ARG A 288 7.28 -3.17 -6.66
N CYS A 289 6.09 -3.72 -6.84
CA CYS A 289 5.65 -4.28 -8.12
C CYS A 289 5.46 -3.14 -9.15
N ASN A 290 6.09 -3.23 -10.31
CA ASN A 290 5.99 -2.18 -11.34
C ASN A 290 4.66 -2.21 -12.11
N ILE A 291 3.80 -3.20 -11.86
CA ILE A 291 2.52 -3.36 -12.56
C ILE A 291 1.39 -2.81 -11.70
N CYS A 292 1.27 -3.28 -10.46
CA CYS A 292 0.18 -2.90 -9.56
C CYS A 292 0.63 -2.05 -8.36
N TYR A 293 1.93 -1.74 -8.24
CA TYR A 293 2.52 -0.91 -7.19
C TYR A 293 2.34 -1.39 -5.75
N ALA A 294 1.91 -2.64 -5.57
CA ALA A 294 1.92 -3.32 -4.30
C ALA A 294 3.35 -3.59 -3.80
N VAL A 295 3.51 -3.76 -2.50
CA VAL A 295 4.83 -4.03 -1.87
C VAL A 295 5.02 -5.47 -1.39
N ASP A 296 3.99 -6.31 -1.52
CA ASP A 296 3.98 -7.68 -0.99
C ASP A 296 4.43 -8.75 -1.98
N HIS A 297 4.80 -8.36 -3.21
CA HIS A 297 5.34 -9.25 -4.21
C HIS A 297 6.21 -8.48 -5.22
N PRO A 298 7.24 -9.14 -5.79
CA PRO A 298 7.99 -8.59 -6.91
C PRO A 298 7.19 -8.65 -8.22
N THR A 299 7.57 -7.82 -9.21
CA THR A 299 6.89 -7.73 -10.52
C THR A 299 6.63 -9.08 -11.22
N PRO A 300 7.58 -10.04 -11.28
CA PRO A 300 7.35 -11.33 -11.93
C PRO A 300 6.25 -12.18 -11.28
N LEU A 301 5.87 -11.88 -10.03
CA LEU A 301 4.83 -12.57 -9.28
C LEU A 301 3.53 -11.76 -9.21
N CYS A 302 3.40 -10.71 -10.04
CA CYS A 302 2.17 -9.93 -10.11
C CYS A 302 1.01 -10.79 -10.65
N PRO A 303 -0.14 -10.84 -9.98
CA PRO A 303 -1.26 -11.66 -10.42
C PRO A 303 -2.10 -10.99 -11.53
N PHE A 304 -1.98 -9.67 -11.73
CA PHE A 304 -2.83 -8.93 -12.69
C PHE A 304 -2.65 -9.36 -14.15
N PRO A 305 -1.42 -9.60 -14.65
CA PRO A 305 -1.21 -10.11 -16.01
C PRO A 305 -1.86 -11.47 -16.29
N LEU A 306 -2.27 -12.21 -15.27
CA LEU A 306 -2.94 -13.51 -15.40
C LEU A 306 -4.47 -13.39 -15.51
N ILE A 307 -5.02 -12.18 -15.41
CA ILE A 307 -6.46 -11.94 -15.52
C ILE A 307 -6.87 -11.99 -16.99
N LEU A 308 -7.91 -12.77 -17.29
CA LEU A 308 -8.47 -12.83 -18.64
C LEU A 308 -8.96 -11.45 -19.07
N GLY A 309 -8.52 -10.99 -20.25
CA GLY A 309 -8.85 -9.66 -20.76
C GLY A 309 -8.05 -8.53 -20.10
N TRP A 310 -6.92 -8.81 -19.45
CA TRP A 310 -6.01 -7.78 -18.95
C TRP A 310 -5.36 -6.99 -20.11
N HIS A 311 -5.50 -5.67 -20.09
CA HIS A 311 -4.90 -4.75 -21.07
C HIS A 311 -3.79 -3.87 -20.49
N GLY A 312 -3.42 -4.09 -19.22
CA GLY A 312 -2.32 -3.35 -18.60
C GLY A 312 -0.94 -3.90 -18.96
N PRO A 313 0.12 -3.43 -18.27
CA PRO A 313 1.49 -3.90 -18.52
C PRO A 313 1.62 -5.43 -18.39
N SER A 314 2.33 -6.05 -19.34
CA SER A 314 2.61 -7.49 -19.33
C SER A 314 3.94 -7.81 -18.65
N LEU A 315 4.12 -9.04 -18.17
CA LEU A 315 5.39 -9.49 -17.56
C LEU A 315 6.57 -9.48 -18.55
N LEU A 316 6.29 -9.58 -19.85
CA LEU A 316 7.31 -9.73 -20.90
C LEU A 316 7.87 -8.39 -21.38
N THR A 317 7.14 -7.29 -21.18
CA THR A 317 7.47 -5.98 -21.75
C THR A 317 8.76 -5.33 -21.21
N ASN A 318 9.33 -5.84 -20.12
CA ASN A 318 10.61 -5.33 -19.56
C ASN A 318 11.84 -6.11 -20.04
N SER A 319 11.68 -7.16 -20.86
CA SER A 319 12.82 -7.84 -21.51
C SER A 319 13.22 -7.11 -22.79
N ARG A 320 13.34 -5.77 -22.74
CA ARG A 320 13.75 -5.00 -23.91
C ARG A 320 15.23 -5.26 -24.16
N ALA A 321 15.47 -6.19 -25.09
CA ALA A 321 16.46 -6.13 -26.14
C ALA A 321 17.79 -5.48 -25.75
N THR A 322 18.57 -6.14 -24.92
CA THR A 322 19.97 -6.27 -25.28
C THR A 322 19.99 -7.27 -26.43
N GLU A 323 19.86 -6.78 -27.68
CA GLU A 323 20.23 -7.55 -28.86
C GLU A 323 21.75 -7.79 -28.81
N THR A 324 22.18 -8.69 -27.94
CA THR A 324 23.39 -9.46 -28.20
C THR A 324 23.02 -10.44 -29.29
N LYS A 325 23.62 -10.21 -30.46
CA LYS A 325 23.58 -11.06 -31.65
C LYS A 325 24.22 -12.41 -31.33
N GLU A 326 23.56 -13.25 -30.54
CA GLU A 326 23.97 -14.62 -30.26
C GLU A 326 22.80 -15.59 -30.47
N GLU A 327 23.14 -16.74 -31.04
CA GLU A 327 22.25 -17.80 -31.53
C GLU A 327 21.24 -18.34 -30.50
N PRO A 328 20.09 -18.88 -30.96
CA PRO A 328 19.00 -19.29 -30.09
C PRO A 328 19.36 -20.58 -29.34
N SER A 329 19.63 -20.46 -28.04
CA SER A 329 19.56 -21.61 -27.12
C SER A 329 18.24 -21.57 -26.36
N ALA A 330 17.55 -22.72 -26.35
CA ALA A 330 16.15 -22.90 -26.02
C ALA A 330 15.74 -22.30 -24.65
N LEU A 331 14.82 -21.33 -24.68
CA LEU A 331 14.09 -20.84 -23.51
C LEU A 331 12.98 -21.82 -23.14
N GLN A 332 13.18 -22.52 -22.02
CA GLN A 332 12.13 -23.27 -21.34
C GLN A 332 11.12 -22.31 -20.72
N VAL A 333 9.88 -22.40 -21.18
CA VAL A 333 8.69 -21.84 -20.54
C VAL A 333 8.54 -22.51 -19.17
N LEU A 334 8.54 -21.71 -18.10
CA LEU A 334 8.20 -22.14 -16.75
C LEU A 334 6.71 -22.49 -16.72
N ASP A 335 6.42 -23.78 -16.85
CA ASP A 335 5.10 -24.34 -16.60
C ASP A 335 4.87 -24.37 -15.08
N ILE A 336 4.12 -23.39 -14.56
CA ILE A 336 3.69 -23.34 -13.16
C ILE A 336 2.23 -23.84 -13.12
N HIS A 337 2.02 -25.13 -13.37
CA HIS A 337 0.75 -25.78 -13.10
C HIS A 337 0.93 -27.06 -12.27
N HIS A 338 0.16 -27.08 -11.17
CA HIS A 338 -0.25 -28.22 -10.34
C HIS A 338 0.36 -29.59 -10.64
N THR A 339 1.17 -30.10 -9.70
CA THR A 339 1.37 -31.55 -9.53
C THR A 339 0.24 -32.09 -8.65
N PRO A 340 -0.66 -32.96 -9.13
CA PRO A 340 -1.56 -33.69 -8.24
C PRO A 340 -0.75 -34.74 -7.48
N ALA A 341 -1.01 -34.87 -6.19
CA ALA A 341 -0.46 -35.93 -5.34
C ALA A 341 -0.92 -37.29 -5.88
N GLN A 342 0.03 -38.11 -6.33
CA GLN A 342 -0.23 -39.53 -6.54
C GLN A 342 -0.25 -40.25 -5.19
N ASP A 343 -1.41 -40.78 -4.88
CA ASP A 343 -1.71 -41.67 -3.76
C ASP A 343 -1.08 -43.04 -4.05
N ASN A 344 0.03 -43.38 -3.40
CA ASN A 344 0.61 -44.71 -3.47
C ASN A 344 0.05 -45.58 -2.34
N ARG A 345 -1.00 -46.34 -2.66
CA ARG A 345 -1.31 -47.60 -1.98
C ARG A 345 -0.54 -48.73 -2.66
N GLY A 346 0.21 -49.53 -1.89
CA GLY A 346 0.63 -50.86 -2.29
C GLY A 346 2.02 -51.24 -1.78
N GLY A 347 2.05 -52.05 -0.72
CA GLY A 347 3.25 -52.64 -0.12
C GLY A 347 3.03 -53.01 1.33
#